data_AF-A0A080LYA5-F1
#
_entry.id   AF-A0A080LYA5-F1
#
_cell.length_a   1.000
_cell.length_b   1.000
_cell.length_c   1.000
_cell.angle_alpha   90.00
_cell.angle_beta   90.00
_cell.angle_gamma   90.00
#
_symmetry.space_group_name_H-M   'P 1'
#
loop_
_entity.id
_entity.type
_entity.pdbx_description
1 polymer ?
#
loop_
_entity_poly.entity_id
_entity_poly.type
_entity_poly.pdbx_seq_one_letter_code
_entity_poly.pdbx_strand_id
1 'polypeptide(L)'
;MRDWKAPGNIIDIITRINRIRKECPALQTYNNVLFLNADNPNILAYAKMTEDRSDIVICVVNLDPFHSHHSILHVPLGTFGIPEDEQYQAHDLLSGERYRWHGPTAYVELAPTTKMAHIIKVRRW
;
A
#
# COMPACT_ATOMS: atom_id res chain seq x y z
N MET A 1 -13.00 14.21 -31.34
CA MET A 1 -12.36 12.89 -31.23
C MET A 1 -11.39 12.96 -30.04
N ARG A 2 -11.51 12.08 -29.04
CA ARG A 2 -10.64 12.13 -27.83
C ARG A 2 -9.35 11.37 -28.13
N ASP A 3 -8.21 12.02 -27.93
CA ASP A 3 -6.90 11.37 -28.06
C ASP A 3 -6.59 10.59 -26.78
N TRP A 4 -6.67 9.27 -26.87
CA TRP A 4 -6.41 8.35 -25.75
C TRP A 4 -4.92 8.18 -25.45
N LYS A 5 -4.03 8.69 -26.31
CA LYS A 5 -2.57 8.64 -26.14
C LYS A 5 -1.98 9.98 -25.70
N ALA A 6 -2.81 11.01 -25.49
CA ALA A 6 -2.34 12.29 -25.00
C ALA A 6 -1.62 12.13 -23.64
N PRO A 7 -0.52 12.89 -23.40
CA PRO A 7 0.21 12.87 -22.14
C PRO A 7 -0.70 13.27 -20.97
N GLY A 8 -0.50 12.64 -19.81
CA GLY A 8 -1.35 12.84 -18.61
C GLY A 8 -2.56 11.91 -18.52
N ASN A 9 -2.70 10.92 -19.42
CA ASN A 9 -3.70 9.87 -19.24
C ASN A 9 -3.30 8.91 -18.09
N ILE A 10 -4.30 8.35 -17.42
CA ILE A 10 -4.13 7.44 -16.27
C ILE A 10 -4.19 5.96 -16.67
N ILE A 11 -4.05 5.63 -17.96
CA ILE A 11 -4.26 4.26 -18.47
C ILE A 11 -3.25 3.29 -17.85
N ASP A 12 -1.98 3.69 -17.78
CA ASP A 12 -0.91 2.82 -17.26
C ASP A 12 -1.11 2.50 -15.77
N ILE A 13 -1.45 3.52 -14.96
CA ILE A 13 -1.68 3.33 -13.53
C ILE A 13 -2.92 2.46 -13.27
N ILE A 14 -4.01 2.68 -14.00
CA ILE A 14 -5.22 1.84 -13.91
C ILE A 14 -4.92 0.40 -14.35
N THR A 15 -4.16 0.22 -15.42
CA THR A 15 -3.74 -1.11 -15.90
C THR A 15 -2.91 -1.84 -14.84
N ARG A 16 -1.97 -1.13 -14.19
CA ARG A 16 -1.15 -1.69 -13.12
C ARG A 16 -1.98 -2.05 -11.90
N ILE A 17 -2.91 -1.20 -11.47
CA ILE A 17 -3.83 -1.49 -10.35
C ILE A 17 -4.69 -2.72 -10.67
N ASN A 18 -5.22 -2.82 -11.89
CA ASN A 18 -6.02 -3.97 -12.31
C ASN A 18 -5.22 -5.28 -12.29
N ARG A 19 -3.94 -5.22 -12.70
CA ARG A 19 -3.03 -6.36 -12.59
C ARG A 19 -2.80 -6.75 -11.13
N ILE A 20 -2.52 -5.78 -10.26
CA ILE A 20 -2.33 -6.00 -8.82
C ILE A 20 -3.57 -6.67 -8.20
N ARG A 21 -4.78 -6.19 -8.52
CA ARG A 21 -6.04 -6.80 -8.05
C ARG A 21 -6.19 -8.26 -8.48
N LYS A 22 -5.72 -8.63 -9.68
CA LYS A 22 -5.74 -10.02 -10.16
C LYS A 22 -4.70 -10.90 -9.47
N GLU A 23 -3.54 -10.34 -9.13
CA GLU A 23 -2.41 -11.08 -8.54
C GLU A 23 -2.48 -11.18 -6.99
N CYS A 24 -3.29 -10.34 -6.33
CA CYS A 24 -3.46 -10.30 -4.87
C CYS A 24 -4.87 -10.77 -4.45
N PRO A 25 -5.02 -12.02 -3.98
CA PRO A 25 -6.31 -12.54 -3.47
C PRO A 25 -6.94 -11.67 -2.38
N ALA A 26 -6.16 -11.00 -1.53
CA ALA A 26 -6.67 -10.11 -0.48
C ALA A 26 -7.48 -8.91 -1.03
N LEU A 27 -7.25 -8.53 -2.30
CA LEU A 27 -7.94 -7.42 -2.96
C LEU A 27 -9.19 -7.85 -3.74
N GLN A 28 -9.49 -9.15 -3.80
CA GLN A 28 -10.61 -9.71 -4.56
C GLN A 28 -11.88 -9.90 -3.73
N THR A 29 -11.78 -9.82 -2.41
CA THR A 29 -12.92 -9.90 -1.48
C THR A 29 -13.39 -8.50 -1.07
N TYR A 30 -14.59 -8.37 -0.49
CA TYR A 30 -15.07 -7.09 0.06
C TYR A 30 -14.77 -6.91 1.55
N ASN A 31 -14.65 -8.01 2.28
CA ASN A 31 -14.55 -8.02 3.74
C ASN A 31 -13.11 -7.74 4.23
N ASN A 32 -12.94 -7.64 5.55
CA ASN A 32 -11.67 -7.61 6.27
C ASN A 32 -10.75 -6.42 5.91
N VAL A 33 -11.34 -5.22 5.78
CA VAL A 33 -10.57 -3.97 5.71
C VAL A 33 -10.21 -3.55 7.13
N LEU A 34 -8.91 -3.40 7.39
CA LEU A 34 -8.37 -2.92 8.65
C LEU A 34 -7.74 -1.55 8.44
N PHE A 35 -8.33 -0.48 8.97
CA PHE A 35 -7.68 0.83 8.94
C PHE A 35 -6.48 0.85 9.88
N LEU A 36 -5.36 1.36 9.37
CA LEU A 36 -4.12 1.48 10.13
C LEU A 36 -4.02 2.91 10.68
N ASN A 37 -3.40 3.05 11.84
CA ASN A 37 -3.07 4.37 12.34
C ASN A 37 -1.92 4.97 11.52
N ALA A 38 -2.11 6.21 11.09
CA ALA A 38 -1.13 7.04 10.43
C ALA A 38 -1.11 8.38 11.18
N ASP A 39 0.07 8.80 11.63
CA ASP A 39 0.22 10.02 12.44
C ASP A 39 -0.09 11.32 11.66
N ASN A 40 -0.21 11.24 10.32
CA ASN A 40 -0.60 12.35 9.47
C ASN A 40 -2.04 12.17 8.93
N PRO A 41 -2.97 13.10 9.20
CA PRO A 41 -4.37 12.98 8.77
C PRO A 41 -4.58 13.08 7.25
N ASN A 42 -3.61 13.60 6.50
CA ASN A 42 -3.65 13.60 5.03
C ASN A 42 -3.20 12.27 4.43
N ILE A 43 -2.74 11.32 5.25
CA ILE A 43 -2.38 9.96 4.83
C ILE A 43 -3.45 8.99 5.31
N LEU A 44 -4.12 8.34 4.37
CA LEU A 44 -5.00 7.22 4.65
C LEU A 44 -4.24 5.91 4.48
N ALA A 45 -4.24 5.06 5.51
CA ALA A 45 -3.67 3.73 5.45
C ALA A 45 -4.69 2.66 5.84
N TYR A 46 -4.78 1.60 5.05
CA TYR A 46 -5.59 0.43 5.39
C TYR A 46 -4.93 -0.84 4.87
N ALA A 47 -5.19 -1.95 5.56
CA ALA A 47 -4.74 -3.28 5.18
C ALA A 47 -5.91 -4.15 4.77
N LYS A 48 -5.61 -5.08 3.86
CA LYS A 48 -6.47 -6.20 3.48
C LYS A 48 -5.66 -7.47 3.53
N MET A 49 -6.30 -8.55 3.94
CA MET A 49 -5.66 -9.86 3.99
C MET A 49 -6.65 -10.98 3.70
N THR A 50 -6.14 -12.10 3.23
CA THR A 50 -6.88 -13.37 3.22
C THR A 50 -7.10 -13.89 4.64
N GLU A 51 -8.11 -14.73 4.86
CA GLU A 51 -8.44 -15.25 6.19
C GLU A 51 -7.28 -16.06 6.82
N ASP A 52 -6.54 -16.79 5.98
CA ASP A 52 -5.35 -17.54 6.35
C ASP A 52 -4.07 -16.69 6.46
N ARG A 53 -4.17 -15.38 6.17
CA ARG A 53 -3.05 -14.41 6.14
C ARG A 53 -1.93 -14.76 5.16
N SER A 54 -2.20 -15.60 4.15
CA SER A 54 -1.21 -15.93 3.10
C SER A 54 -0.94 -14.77 2.14
N ASP A 55 -1.89 -13.85 1.97
CA ASP A 55 -1.74 -12.61 1.21
C ASP A 55 -2.14 -11.42 2.08
N ILE A 56 -1.20 -10.49 2.32
CA ILE A 56 -1.40 -9.28 3.11
C ILE A 56 -0.97 -8.09 2.26
N VAL A 57 -1.87 -7.12 2.10
CA VAL A 57 -1.65 -5.90 1.33
C VAL A 57 -2.00 -4.69 2.18
N ILE A 58 -1.08 -3.73 2.27
CA ILE A 58 -1.31 -2.41 2.85
C ILE A 58 -1.43 -1.39 1.72
N CYS A 59 -2.51 -0.64 1.69
CA CYS A 59 -2.69 0.51 0.82
C CYS A 59 -2.45 1.78 1.62
N VAL A 60 -1.62 2.67 1.10
CA VAL A 60 -1.31 3.98 1.70
C VAL A 60 -1.56 5.03 0.64
N VAL A 61 -2.37 6.05 0.94
CA VAL A 61 -2.81 7.05 -0.04
C VAL A 61 -2.65 8.45 0.56
N ASN A 62 -2.04 9.35 -0.21
CA ASN A 62 -2.06 10.78 0.08
C ASN A 62 -3.39 11.36 -0.41
N LEU A 63 -4.14 11.99 0.50
CA LEU A 63 -5.43 12.62 0.24
C LEU A 63 -5.28 14.07 -0.27
N ASP A 64 -4.11 14.69 -0.11
CA ASP A 64 -3.81 16.02 -0.66
C ASP A 64 -3.21 15.87 -2.08
N PRO A 65 -3.91 16.33 -3.14
CA PRO A 65 -3.41 16.23 -4.51
C PRO A 65 -2.38 17.31 -4.87
N PHE A 66 -2.04 18.23 -3.96
CA PHE A 66 -1.15 19.37 -4.22
C PHE A 66 0.16 19.29 -3.43
N HIS A 67 0.14 18.71 -2.23
CA HIS A 67 1.31 18.69 -1.34
C HIS A 67 1.83 17.29 -1.04
N SER A 68 3.15 17.19 -0.86
CA SER A 68 3.79 16.00 -0.34
C SER A 68 3.51 15.83 1.15
N HIS A 69 3.26 14.60 1.57
CA HIS A 69 3.02 14.25 2.95
C HIS A 69 3.79 12.98 3.33
N HIS A 70 4.29 12.98 4.55
CA HIS A 70 4.89 11.80 5.18
C HIS A 70 4.09 11.41 6.42
N SER A 71 4.22 10.15 6.83
CA SER A 71 3.63 9.63 8.05
C SER A 71 4.47 8.49 8.63
N ILE A 72 4.37 8.29 9.94
CA ILE A 72 4.67 7.01 10.55
C ILE A 72 3.37 6.20 10.52
N LEU A 73 3.44 4.97 10.01
CA LEU A 73 2.35 4.00 10.01
C LEU A 73 2.56 3.03 11.15
N HIS A 74 1.48 2.68 11.85
CA HIS A 74 1.48 1.66 12.89
C HIS A 74 1.00 0.33 12.30
N VAL A 75 1.95 -0.58 12.10
CA VAL A 75 1.74 -1.90 11.49
C VAL A 75 1.32 -2.89 12.58
N PRO A 76 0.12 -3.51 12.48
CA PRO A 76 -0.41 -4.41 13.51
C PRO A 76 0.21 -5.81 13.36
N LEU A 77 1.47 -5.96 13.79
CA LEU A 77 2.29 -7.17 13.61
C LEU A 77 1.57 -8.45 14.04
N GLY A 78 0.97 -8.47 15.24
CA GLY A 78 0.22 -9.62 15.73
C GLY A 78 -0.98 -9.99 14.85
N THR A 79 -1.65 -9.00 14.24
CA THR A 79 -2.76 -9.27 13.29
C THR A 79 -2.24 -9.89 12.00
N PHE A 80 -1.04 -9.48 11.55
CA PHE A 80 -0.38 -10.02 10.35
C PHE A 80 0.33 -11.35 10.60
N GLY A 81 0.41 -11.80 11.87
CA GLY A 81 1.15 -12.99 12.26
C GLY A 81 2.67 -12.81 12.08
N ILE A 82 3.17 -11.62 12.39
CA ILE A 82 4.59 -11.25 12.37
C ILE A 82 5.04 -11.11 13.84
N PRO A 83 6.10 -11.81 14.28
CA PRO A 83 6.72 -11.59 15.59
C PRO A 83 7.34 -10.18 15.72
N GLU A 84 7.39 -9.63 16.93
CA GLU A 84 7.87 -8.24 17.14
C GLU A 84 9.35 -8.05 16.82
N ASP A 85 10.16 -9.11 16.94
CA ASP A 85 11.59 -9.16 16.69
C ASP A 85 11.96 -9.61 15.27
N GLU A 86 10.97 -9.90 14.42
CA GLU A 86 11.20 -10.36 13.05
C GLU A 86 11.22 -9.19 12.06
N GLN A 87 12.18 -9.22 11.14
CA GLN A 87 12.11 -8.38 9.95
C GLN A 87 11.09 -8.93 8.98
N TYR A 88 10.46 -8.08 8.19
CA TYR A 88 9.54 -8.50 7.13
C TYR A 88 9.73 -7.63 5.89
N GLN A 89 9.38 -8.19 4.73
CA GLN A 89 9.50 -7.46 3.48
C GLN A 89 8.23 -6.67 3.18
N ALA A 90 8.40 -5.41 2.84
CA ALA A 90 7.37 -4.54 2.28
C ALA A 90 7.70 -4.29 0.79
N HIS A 91 6.91 -4.86 -0.12
CA HIS A 91 7.09 -4.69 -1.56
C HIS A 91 6.00 -3.79 -2.13
N ASP A 92 6.35 -2.57 -2.52
CA ASP A 92 5.42 -1.66 -3.18
C ASP A 92 5.18 -2.09 -4.63
N LEU A 93 3.99 -2.59 -4.93
CA LEU A 93 3.61 -3.11 -6.22
C LEU A 93 3.42 -2.00 -7.28
N LEU A 94 3.20 -0.75 -6.85
CA LEU A 94 3.06 0.41 -7.76
C LEU A 94 4.39 0.96 -8.24
N SER A 95 5.46 0.86 -7.44
CA SER A 95 6.80 1.30 -7.86
C SER A 95 7.73 0.12 -8.20
N GLY A 96 7.55 -1.03 -7.55
CA GLY A 96 8.45 -2.18 -7.57
C GLY A 96 9.52 -2.15 -6.48
N GLU A 97 9.56 -1.10 -5.67
CA GLU A 97 10.53 -0.94 -4.58
C GLU A 97 10.26 -1.94 -3.45
N ARG A 98 11.35 -2.37 -2.80
CA ARG A 98 11.30 -3.32 -1.68
C ARG A 98 12.04 -2.74 -0.49
N TYR A 99 11.39 -2.80 0.65
CA TYR A 99 11.93 -2.37 1.93
C TYR A 99 11.97 -3.56 2.89
N ARG A 100 12.92 -3.52 3.82
CA ARG A 100 12.92 -4.39 4.99
C ARG A 100 12.43 -3.56 6.17
N TRP A 101 11.23 -3.88 6.63
CA TRP A 101 10.67 -3.27 7.83
C TRP A 101 10.96 -4.16 9.04
N HIS A 102 10.98 -3.53 10.21
CA HIS A 102 11.21 -4.19 11.48
C HIS A 102 10.38 -3.47 12.52
N GLY A 103 9.74 -4.25 13.40
CA GLY A 103 8.88 -3.68 14.43
C GLY A 103 7.58 -3.08 13.88
N PRO A 104 6.80 -2.44 14.78
CA PRO A 104 5.42 -2.05 14.51
C PRO A 104 5.28 -0.70 13.83
N THR A 105 6.37 -0.02 13.46
CA THR A 105 6.31 1.31 12.84
C THR A 105 7.04 1.35 11.50
N ALA A 106 6.47 2.07 10.54
CA ALA A 106 7.05 2.25 9.22
C ALA A 106 6.91 3.69 8.74
N TYR A 107 8.01 4.29 8.28
CA TYR A 107 7.98 5.61 7.65
C TYR A 107 7.54 5.50 6.19
N VAL A 108 6.63 6.37 5.76
CA VAL A 108 6.18 6.51 4.37
C VAL A 108 6.15 7.97 3.97
N GLU A 109 6.45 8.24 2.70
CA GLU A 109 6.38 9.57 2.10
C GLU A 109 5.75 9.46 0.71
N LEU A 110 4.76 10.31 0.45
CA LEU A 110 3.99 10.34 -0.79
C LEU A 110 3.95 11.77 -1.33
N ALA A 111 4.13 11.91 -2.64
CA ALA A 111 4.16 13.19 -3.33
C ALA A 111 3.27 13.14 -4.58
N PRO A 112 2.43 14.16 -4.84
CA PRO A 112 1.48 14.15 -5.96
C PRO A 112 2.08 13.94 -7.35
N THR A 113 3.32 14.41 -7.54
CA THR A 113 4.01 14.37 -8.84
C THR A 113 4.77 13.07 -9.09
N THR A 114 4.96 12.22 -8.07
CA THR A 114 5.75 10.98 -8.20
C THR A 114 4.99 9.75 -7.75
N LYS A 115 4.56 9.71 -6.48
CA LYS A 115 3.88 8.58 -5.85
C LYS A 115 2.75 9.11 -4.96
N MET A 116 1.53 9.11 -5.49
CA MET A 116 0.33 9.46 -4.70
C MET A 116 -0.13 8.36 -3.76
N ALA A 117 0.29 7.11 -4.01
CA ALA A 117 -0.07 5.96 -3.20
C ALA A 117 1.01 4.89 -3.24
N HIS A 118 1.03 4.06 -2.20
CA HIS A 118 1.71 2.77 -2.18
C HIS A 118 0.69 1.64 -2.10
N ILE A 119 0.96 0.53 -2.80
CA ILE A 119 0.26 -0.74 -2.58
C ILE A 119 1.31 -1.76 -2.18
N ILE A 120 1.46 -1.96 -0.89
CA ILE A 120 2.55 -2.71 -0.28
C ILE A 120 2.09 -4.13 0.00
N LYS A 121 2.68 -5.11 -0.69
CA LYS A 121 2.56 -6.52 -0.33
C LYS A 121 3.55 -6.86 0.77
N VAL A 122 3.02 -7.33 1.89
CA VAL A 122 3.82 -7.75 3.05
C VAL A 122 4.18 -9.22 2.90
N ARG A 123 5.45 -9.58 3.13
CA ARG A 123 5.92 -10.97 3.16
C ARG A 123 6.71 -11.22 4.44
N ARG A 124 6.30 -12.29 5.12
CA ARG A 124 6.99 -12.92 6.25
C ARG A 124 8.19 -13.74 5.73
N TRP A 125 9.19 -13.97 6.57
CA TRP A 125 10.30 -14.86 6.22
C TRP A 125 10.04 -16.30 6.65
#